data_AF-A0A6C0HIW7-F1
#
_entry.id   AF-A0A6C0HIW7-F1
#
_cell.length_a   1.000
_cell.length_b   1.000
_cell.length_c   1.000
_cell.angle_alpha   90.00
_cell.angle_beta   90.00
_cell.angle_gamma   90.00
#
_symmetry.space_group_name_H-M   'P 1'
#
loop_
_entity.id
_entity.type
_entity.pdbx_description
1 polymer ?
#
loop_
_entity_poly.entity_id
_entity_poly.type
_entity_poly.pdbx_seq_one_letter_code
_entity_poly.pdbx_strand_id
1 'polypeptide(L)'
;MESYTSDPQTRKRKIECKPELVIASLQRFYGNHPEIDKVLTYLNGEAPLSLRIIDWFVTKYSRKSFVRYPLNGQEFLVYLSYKGQLKAYSKQYFDPNCRRERIMFTIPNHEPFMTTIGKLNFFRWALESKILEYMEAHEEEIRNGYNAYLKETMQTQKQHKTADEPEKTVRTTRRRTKQSPSSLNTLQVYTTPIELDFS
;
A
#
# COMPACT_ATOMS: atom_id res chain seq x y z
N MET A 1 -4.58 -50.12 -2.82
CA MET A 1 -3.85 -48.97 -3.40
C MET A 1 -4.69 -47.75 -3.10
N GLU A 2 -4.45 -47.15 -1.93
CA GLU A 2 -5.25 -46.03 -1.43
C GLU A 2 -4.89 -44.75 -2.19
N SER A 3 -5.87 -44.17 -2.86
CA SER A 3 -5.73 -42.91 -3.58
C SER A 3 -5.63 -41.77 -2.57
N TYR A 4 -4.44 -41.17 -2.48
CA TYR A 4 -4.18 -39.97 -1.70
C TYR A 4 -5.05 -38.81 -2.23
N THR A 5 -6.11 -38.44 -1.50
CA THR A 5 -6.89 -37.24 -1.78
C THR A 5 -6.18 -36.06 -1.15
N SER A 6 -5.75 -35.10 -1.97
CA SER A 6 -5.07 -33.89 -1.51
C SER A 6 -6.03 -33.00 -0.73
N ASP A 7 -5.67 -32.69 0.52
CA ASP A 7 -6.40 -31.79 1.41
C ASP A 7 -6.46 -30.36 0.81
N PRO A 8 -7.65 -29.78 0.58
CA PRO A 8 -7.80 -28.46 -0.03
C PRO A 8 -7.50 -27.28 0.94
N GLN A 9 -6.83 -27.53 2.07
CA GLN A 9 -6.62 -26.53 3.13
C GLN A 9 -5.67 -25.36 2.75
N THR A 10 -4.92 -25.40 1.65
CA THR A 10 -3.89 -24.36 1.33
C THR A 10 -4.19 -23.48 0.11
N ARG A 11 -5.41 -23.51 -0.46
CA ARG A 11 -5.82 -22.43 -1.36
C ARG A 11 -6.03 -21.17 -0.53
N LYS A 12 -5.15 -20.17 -0.71
CA LYS A 12 -5.27 -18.78 -0.21
C LYS A 12 -6.74 -18.37 -0.24
N ARG A 13 -7.43 -18.52 0.90
CA ARG A 13 -8.86 -18.29 0.97
C ARG A 13 -9.06 -16.79 0.79
N LYS A 14 -9.71 -16.41 -0.31
CA LYS A 14 -10.25 -15.06 -0.46
C LYS A 14 -11.19 -14.86 0.72
N ILE A 15 -10.81 -13.98 1.65
CA ILE A 15 -11.64 -13.73 2.82
C ILE A 15 -12.83 -12.91 2.32
N GLU A 16 -13.98 -13.57 2.14
CA GLU A 16 -15.25 -12.88 1.93
C GLU A 16 -15.70 -12.33 3.27
N CYS A 17 -15.09 -11.21 3.65
CA CYS A 17 -15.51 -10.48 4.81
C CYS A 17 -16.90 -9.89 4.54
N LYS A 18 -17.89 -10.31 5.31
CA LYS A 18 -19.08 -9.49 5.55
C LYS A 18 -18.58 -8.10 5.99
N PRO A 19 -18.89 -7.01 5.27
CA PRO A 19 -18.37 -5.67 5.57
C PRO A 19 -18.47 -5.28 7.05
N GLU A 20 -19.50 -5.77 7.72
CA GLU A 20 -19.78 -5.58 9.15
C GLU A 20 -18.67 -6.16 10.04
N LEU A 21 -18.13 -7.34 9.70
CA LEU A 21 -17.03 -7.95 10.47
C LEU A 21 -15.74 -7.15 10.34
N VAL A 22 -15.48 -6.58 9.15
CA VAL A 22 -14.32 -5.71 8.93
C VAL A 22 -14.48 -4.42 9.71
N ILE A 23 -15.66 -3.81 9.67
CA ILE A 23 -15.96 -2.59 10.43
C ILE A 23 -15.81 -2.84 11.93
N ALA A 24 -16.38 -3.93 12.47
CA ALA A 24 -16.25 -4.29 13.88
C ALA A 24 -14.78 -4.54 14.28
N SER A 25 -14.00 -5.21 13.42
CA SER A 25 -12.57 -5.40 13.65
C SER A 25 -11.82 -4.07 13.66
N LEU A 26 -12.17 -3.13 12.79
CA LEU A 26 -11.55 -1.81 12.72
C LEU A 26 -11.93 -0.95 13.92
N GLN A 27 -13.19 -1.00 14.38
CA GLN A 27 -13.63 -0.30 15.59
C GLN A 27 -12.86 -0.80 16.82
N ARG A 28 -12.69 -2.12 16.95
CA ARG A 28 -11.90 -2.69 18.04
C ARG A 28 -10.42 -2.28 17.96
N PHE A 29 -9.86 -2.25 16.76
CA PHE A 29 -8.47 -1.85 16.55
C PHE A 29 -8.25 -0.38 16.94
N TYR A 30 -9.07 0.53 16.40
CA TYR A 30 -8.89 1.96 16.60
C TYR A 30 -9.39 2.49 17.94
N GLY A 31 -10.32 1.79 18.60
CA GLY A 31 -10.95 2.30 19.82
C GLY A 31 -9.99 2.54 20.99
N ASN A 32 -8.85 1.84 21.03
CA ASN A 32 -7.83 1.99 22.08
C ASN A 32 -6.42 2.19 21.48
N HIS A 33 -6.30 2.55 20.20
CA HIS A 33 -4.97 2.67 19.59
C HIS A 33 -4.33 4.01 19.97
N PRO A 34 -3.11 4.03 20.55
CA PRO A 34 -2.48 5.27 21.04
C PRO A 34 -2.20 6.27 19.91
N GLU A 35 -1.95 5.78 18.70
CA GLU A 35 -1.64 6.62 17.53
C GLU A 35 -2.85 6.91 16.64
N ILE A 36 -4.07 6.82 17.17
CA ILE A 36 -5.27 7.09 16.37
C ILE A 36 -5.34 8.54 15.90
N ASP A 37 -4.94 9.50 16.74
CA ASP A 37 -4.89 10.92 16.40
C ASP A 37 -4.01 11.15 15.17
N LYS A 38 -2.86 10.47 15.11
CA LYS A 38 -1.96 10.51 13.96
C LYS A 38 -2.69 10.06 12.70
N VAL A 39 -3.42 8.94 12.74
CA VAL A 39 -4.20 8.46 11.60
C VAL A 39 -5.30 9.45 11.19
N LEU A 40 -5.99 10.07 12.16
CA LEU A 40 -7.03 11.06 11.88
C LEU A 40 -6.47 12.27 11.11
N THR A 41 -5.27 12.75 11.44
CA THR A 41 -4.62 13.85 10.67
C THR A 41 -4.43 13.48 9.20
N TYR A 42 -4.05 12.23 8.89
CA TYR A 42 -3.92 11.75 7.52
C TYR A 42 -5.26 11.57 6.81
N LEU A 43 -6.29 11.14 7.54
CA LEU A 43 -7.64 10.96 7.00
C LEU A 43 -8.31 12.29 6.64
N ASN A 44 -8.09 13.31 7.48
CA ASN A 44 -8.57 14.69 7.27
C ASN A 44 -7.74 15.45 6.23
N GLY A 45 -6.49 15.01 5.98
CA GLY A 45 -5.59 15.62 5.01
C GLY A 45 -4.74 16.77 5.58
N GLU A 46 -4.62 16.84 6.90
CA GLU A 46 -3.82 17.83 7.63
C GLU A 46 -2.38 17.35 7.86
N ALA A 47 -2.10 16.07 7.58
CA ALA A 47 -0.78 15.49 7.77
C ALA A 47 0.28 16.08 6.81
N PRO A 48 1.57 16.13 7.22
CA PRO A 48 2.67 16.65 6.39
C PRO A 48 2.87 15.93 5.06
N LEU A 49 2.57 14.63 5.05
CA LEU A 49 2.61 13.78 3.87
C LEU A 49 1.19 13.47 3.40
N SER A 50 0.86 13.94 2.19
CA SER A 50 -0.44 13.63 1.59
C SER A 50 -0.59 12.15 1.28
N LEU A 51 -1.84 11.67 1.27
CA LEU A 51 -2.18 10.29 0.92
C LEU A 51 -1.64 9.84 -0.45
N ARG A 52 -1.44 10.78 -1.39
CA ARG A 52 -0.87 10.50 -2.71
C ARG A 52 0.62 10.22 -2.66
N ILE A 53 1.35 10.89 -1.77
CA ILE A 53 2.77 10.63 -1.57
C ILE A 53 2.94 9.26 -0.92
N ILE A 54 2.12 8.93 0.08
CA ILE A 54 2.13 7.62 0.74
C ILE A 54 1.82 6.50 -0.28
N ASP A 55 0.76 6.66 -1.08
CA ASP A 55 0.41 5.69 -2.13
C ASP A 55 1.54 5.50 -3.16
N TRP A 56 2.14 6.60 -3.63
CA TRP A 56 3.30 6.53 -4.52
C TRP A 56 4.48 5.82 -3.85
N PHE A 57 4.73 6.09 -2.58
CA PHE A 57 5.80 5.46 -1.82
C PHE A 57 5.61 3.93 -1.77
N VAL A 58 4.45 3.46 -1.34
CA VAL A 58 4.20 2.02 -1.16
C VAL A 58 4.05 1.25 -2.48
N THR A 59 3.60 1.91 -3.55
CA THR A 59 3.34 1.24 -4.84
C THR A 59 4.49 1.35 -5.85
N LYS A 60 5.28 2.43 -5.80
CA LYS A 60 6.34 2.74 -6.78
C LYS A 60 7.70 2.82 -6.15
N TYR A 61 7.90 3.72 -5.18
CA TYR A 61 9.21 3.98 -4.61
C TYR A 61 9.77 2.75 -3.92
N SER A 62 8.97 2.10 -3.06
CA SER A 62 9.34 0.88 -2.34
C SER A 62 9.80 -0.25 -3.27
N ARG A 63 9.17 -0.37 -4.44
CA ARG A 63 9.53 -1.35 -5.46
C ARG A 63 10.82 -0.98 -6.19
N LYS A 64 11.01 0.30 -6.51
CA LYS A 64 12.19 0.78 -7.24
C LYS A 64 13.42 0.71 -6.34
N SER A 65 13.32 1.22 -5.13
CA SER A 65 14.42 1.36 -4.15
C SER A 65 14.58 0.15 -3.24
N PHE A 66 13.76 -0.89 -3.38
CA PHE A 66 13.82 -2.09 -2.53
C PHE A 66 13.72 -1.77 -1.03
N VAL A 67 12.74 -0.95 -0.64
CA VAL A 67 12.64 -0.50 0.74
C VAL A 67 12.32 -1.68 1.66
N ARG A 68 13.22 -1.91 2.62
CA ARG A 68 13.11 -2.91 3.68
C ARG A 68 13.65 -2.38 5.00
N TYR A 69 13.14 -2.91 6.10
CA TYR A 69 13.63 -2.63 7.45
C TYR A 69 13.28 -3.79 8.41
N PRO A 70 14.01 -3.94 9.53
CA PRO A 70 13.65 -4.93 10.54
C PRO A 70 12.34 -4.54 11.23
N LEU A 71 11.39 -5.47 11.30
CA LEU A 71 10.13 -5.35 12.02
C LEU A 71 9.88 -6.64 12.80
N ASN A 72 9.75 -6.55 14.12
CA ASN A 72 9.53 -7.70 15.00
C ASN A 72 10.53 -8.86 14.80
N GLY A 73 11.81 -8.53 14.60
CA GLY A 73 12.88 -9.52 14.39
C GLY A 73 12.94 -10.14 13.00
N GLN A 74 12.12 -9.68 12.04
CA GLN A 74 12.11 -10.17 10.66
C GLN A 74 12.31 -9.03 9.66
N GLU A 75 12.81 -9.33 8.47
CA GLU A 75 12.89 -8.35 7.38
C GLU A 75 11.52 -8.06 6.80
N PHE A 76 11.08 -6.81 6.92
CA PHE A 76 9.86 -6.33 6.32
C PHE A 76 10.15 -5.68 4.98
N LEU A 77 9.69 -6.30 3.88
CA LEU A 77 9.72 -5.70 2.55
C LEU A 77 8.40 -4.97 2.26
N VAL A 78 8.47 -3.64 2.23
CA VAL A 78 7.30 -2.75 2.07
C VAL A 78 6.44 -3.14 0.87
N TYR A 79 7.06 -3.28 -0.30
CA TYR A 79 6.33 -3.57 -1.54
C TYR A 79 5.63 -4.93 -1.52
N LEU A 80 6.28 -5.95 -0.97
CA LEU A 80 5.73 -7.31 -0.91
C LEU A 80 4.58 -7.38 0.09
N SER A 81 4.75 -6.77 1.26
CA SER A 81 3.71 -6.68 2.29
C SER A 81 2.46 -5.97 1.75
N TYR A 82 2.63 -4.79 1.15
CA TYR A 82 1.53 -4.04 0.53
C TYR A 82 0.80 -4.85 -0.56
N LYS A 83 1.56 -5.53 -1.43
CA LYS A 83 0.99 -6.40 -2.48
C LYS A 83 0.26 -7.61 -1.88
N GLY A 84 0.72 -8.13 -0.74
CA GLY A 84 0.05 -9.18 0.03
C GLY A 84 -1.33 -8.72 0.53
N GLN A 85 -1.39 -7.53 1.13
CA GLN A 85 -2.63 -6.94 1.63
C GLN A 85 -3.67 -6.73 0.52
N LEU A 86 -3.25 -6.19 -0.64
CA LEU A 86 -4.12 -6.05 -1.80
C LEU A 86 -4.68 -7.38 -2.32
N LYS A 87 -3.96 -8.50 -2.13
CA LYS A 87 -4.46 -9.84 -2.50
C LYS A 87 -5.45 -10.38 -1.46
N ALA A 88 -5.20 -10.14 -0.18
CA ALA A 88 -6.04 -10.61 0.91
C ALA A 88 -7.39 -9.86 0.96
N TYR A 89 -7.34 -8.53 0.89
CA TYR A 89 -8.51 -7.66 1.05
C TYR A 89 -9.11 -7.17 -0.27
N SER A 90 -8.49 -7.49 -1.42
CA SER A 90 -8.76 -6.83 -2.71
C SER A 90 -8.44 -5.33 -2.69
N LYS A 91 -8.45 -4.69 -3.87
CA LYS A 91 -8.31 -3.22 -3.93
C LYS A 91 -9.44 -2.48 -3.22
N GLN A 92 -10.65 -3.03 -3.22
CA GLN A 92 -11.82 -2.35 -2.68
C GLN A 92 -11.71 -2.09 -1.17
N TYR A 93 -11.13 -3.02 -0.41
CA TYR A 93 -11.07 -2.93 1.04
C TYR A 93 -9.69 -2.58 1.59
N PHE A 94 -8.73 -2.19 0.74
CA PHE A 94 -7.38 -1.83 1.20
C PHE A 94 -6.72 -0.68 0.45
N ASP A 95 -7.07 -0.40 -0.81
CA ASP A 95 -6.42 0.70 -1.54
C ASP A 95 -6.96 2.05 -1.03
N PRO A 96 -6.11 2.91 -0.45
CA PRO A 96 -6.52 4.17 0.15
C PRO A 96 -7.07 5.18 -0.86
N ASN A 97 -6.69 5.02 -2.14
CA ASN A 97 -7.15 5.87 -3.25
C ASN A 97 -8.32 5.25 -4.03
N CYS A 98 -8.82 4.07 -3.62
CA CYS A 98 -9.98 3.46 -4.26
C CYS A 98 -11.24 4.29 -4.02
N ARG A 99 -11.89 4.72 -5.10
CA ARG A 99 -13.17 5.43 -5.04
C ARG A 99 -14.30 4.43 -4.81
N ARG A 100 -14.75 4.34 -3.57
CA ARG A 100 -15.82 3.44 -3.11
C ARG A 100 -16.75 4.16 -2.13
N GLU A 101 -17.79 3.45 -1.75
CA GLU A 101 -18.79 3.91 -0.79
C GLU A 101 -18.12 4.37 0.51
N ARG A 102 -18.55 5.55 0.96
CA ARG A 102 -18.09 6.12 2.22
C ARG A 102 -19.04 5.69 3.32
N ILE A 103 -18.48 5.30 4.45
CA ILE A 103 -19.20 4.93 5.65
C ILE A 103 -18.99 6.00 6.71
N MET A 104 -20.00 6.19 7.55
CA MET A 104 -19.84 6.95 8.79
C MET A 104 -19.12 6.05 9.80
N PHE A 105 -17.93 6.44 10.23
CA PHE A 105 -17.12 5.67 11.17
C PHE A 105 -17.04 6.41 12.50
N THR A 106 -17.11 5.67 13.60
CA THR A 106 -17.10 6.20 14.96
C THR A 106 -15.99 5.55 15.75
N ILE A 107 -15.28 6.36 16.54
CA ILE A 107 -14.22 5.94 17.44
C ILE A 107 -14.57 6.52 18.82
N PRO A 108 -14.47 5.74 19.91
CA PRO A 108 -14.61 6.28 21.27
C PRO A 108 -13.79 7.56 21.45
N ASN A 109 -14.40 8.57 22.07
CA ASN A 109 -13.79 9.89 22.35
C ASN A 109 -13.44 10.76 21.14
N HIS A 110 -13.90 10.41 19.92
CA HIS A 110 -13.73 11.25 18.73
C HIS A 110 -15.06 11.50 18.04
N GLU A 111 -15.16 12.65 17.37
CA GLU A 111 -16.32 12.97 16.53
C GLU A 111 -16.47 11.96 15.39
N PRO A 112 -17.69 11.49 15.10
CA PRO A 112 -17.98 10.66 13.94
C PRO A 112 -17.47 11.31 12.63
N PHE A 113 -16.87 10.54 11.73
CA PHE A 113 -16.35 11.06 10.46
C PHE A 113 -16.64 10.14 9.27
N MET A 114 -16.69 10.73 8.07
CA MET A 114 -16.93 10.01 6.82
C MET A 114 -15.63 9.52 6.19
N THR A 115 -15.48 8.21 6.02
CA THR A 115 -14.27 7.60 5.41
C THR A 115 -14.63 6.35 4.59
N THR A 116 -13.64 5.65 4.05
CA THR A 116 -13.83 4.36 3.36
C THR A 116 -13.15 3.24 4.14
N ILE A 117 -13.69 2.02 4.06
CA ILE A 117 -13.07 0.83 4.66
C ILE A 117 -11.64 0.64 4.14
N GLY A 118 -11.39 0.92 2.85
CA GLY A 118 -10.07 0.86 2.25
C GLY A 118 -9.05 1.77 2.92
N LYS A 119 -9.42 3.03 3.19
CA LYS A 119 -8.55 3.96 3.92
C LYS A 119 -8.26 3.45 5.34
N LEU A 120 -9.29 3.00 6.06
CA LEU A 120 -9.13 2.49 7.42
C LEU A 120 -8.23 1.25 7.48
N ASN A 121 -8.41 0.27 6.60
CA ASN A 121 -7.54 -0.91 6.56
C ASN A 121 -6.10 -0.55 6.12
N PHE A 122 -5.96 0.40 5.19
CA PHE A 122 -4.65 0.88 4.78
C PHE A 122 -3.87 1.46 5.96
N PHE A 123 -4.49 2.35 6.74
CA PHE A 123 -3.84 2.96 7.90
C PHE A 123 -3.60 1.99 9.05
N ARG A 124 -4.48 1.00 9.21
CA ARG A 124 -4.24 -0.10 10.16
C ARG A 124 -2.94 -0.82 9.82
N TRP A 125 -2.79 -1.23 8.56
CA TRP A 125 -1.54 -1.84 8.09
C TRP A 125 -0.35 -0.88 8.20
N ALA A 126 -0.54 0.41 7.93
CA ALA A 126 0.53 1.40 7.99
C ALA A 126 1.08 1.55 9.42
N LEU A 127 0.21 1.52 10.43
CA LEU A 127 0.59 1.50 11.85
C LEU A 127 1.27 0.18 12.23
N GLU A 128 0.63 -0.97 11.93
CA GLU A 128 1.19 -2.30 12.24
C GLU A 128 2.56 -2.53 11.61
N SER A 129 2.81 -1.94 10.43
CA SER A 129 4.09 -2.03 9.73
C SER A 129 5.09 -0.94 10.09
N LYS A 130 4.71 0.08 10.87
CA LYS A 130 5.57 1.25 11.18
C LYS A 130 6.04 2.01 9.94
N ILE A 131 5.26 1.95 8.86
CA ILE A 131 5.66 2.58 7.61
C ILE A 131 5.58 4.11 7.69
N LEU A 132 4.67 4.64 8.51
CA LEU A 132 4.54 6.09 8.71
C LEU A 132 5.78 6.65 9.41
N GLU A 133 6.28 5.96 10.44
CA GLU A 133 7.53 6.29 11.12
C GLU A 133 8.73 6.27 10.15
N TYR A 134 8.82 5.23 9.31
CA TYR A 134 9.85 5.17 8.27
C TYR A 134 9.77 6.37 7.31
N MET A 135 8.56 6.72 6.88
CA MET A 135 8.34 7.82 5.94
C MET A 135 8.65 9.18 6.54
N GLU A 136 8.38 9.39 7.83
CA GLU A 136 8.75 10.61 8.56
C GLU A 136 10.27 10.71 8.71
N ALA A 137 10.96 9.61 9.02
CA ALA A 137 12.43 9.60 9.11
C ALA A 137 13.13 9.89 7.76
N HIS A 138 12.46 9.67 6.63
CA HIS A 138 13.01 9.86 5.28
C HIS A 138 12.20 10.89 4.47
N GLU A 139 11.56 11.85 5.15
CA GLU A 139 10.54 12.72 4.57
C GLU A 139 11.07 13.53 3.37
N GLU A 140 12.28 14.09 3.49
CA GLU A 140 12.90 14.89 2.42
C GLU A 140 13.18 14.07 1.16
N GLU A 141 13.77 12.87 1.32
CA GLU A 141 14.07 11.97 0.20
C GLU A 141 12.81 11.56 -0.54
N ILE A 142 11.76 11.22 0.21
CA ILE A 142 10.46 10.81 -0.33
C ILE A 142 9.82 11.98 -1.08
N ARG A 143 9.82 13.19 -0.51
CA ARG A 143 9.24 14.37 -1.14
C ARG A 143 9.99 14.76 -2.42
N ASN A 144 11.32 14.72 -2.39
CA ASN A 144 12.16 14.97 -3.56
C ASN A 144 11.93 13.92 -4.67
N GLY A 145 11.88 12.64 -4.28
CA GLY A 145 11.57 11.55 -5.21
C GLY A 145 10.17 11.67 -5.83
N TYR A 146 9.17 12.10 -5.05
CA TYR A 146 7.81 12.33 -5.54
C TYR A 146 7.78 13.48 -6.56
N ASN A 147 8.45 14.59 -6.25
CA ASN A 147 8.56 15.74 -7.16
C ASN A 147 9.26 15.38 -8.47
N ALA A 148 10.33 14.59 -8.41
CA ALA A 148 11.02 14.09 -9.59
C ALA A 148 10.08 13.20 -10.44
N TYR A 149 9.35 12.28 -9.79
CA TYR A 149 8.36 11.44 -10.46
C TYR A 149 7.25 12.25 -11.17
N LEU A 150 6.77 13.33 -10.55
CA LEU A 150 5.78 14.22 -11.18
C LEU A 150 6.36 14.90 -12.43
N LYS A 151 7.59 15.43 -12.36
CA LYS A 151 8.28 16.04 -13.49
C LYS A 151 8.45 15.06 -14.65
N GLU A 152 8.94 13.84 -14.38
CA GLU A 152 9.09 12.77 -15.37
C GLU A 152 7.76 12.45 -16.03
N THR A 153 6.71 12.24 -15.23
CA THR A 153 5.37 11.90 -15.74
C THR A 153 4.78 12.99 -16.63
N MET A 154 4.98 14.27 -16.28
CA MET A 154 4.54 15.41 -17.08
C MET A 154 5.29 15.52 -18.41
N GLN A 155 6.60 15.27 -18.41
CA GLN A 155 7.42 15.28 -19.62
C GLN A 155 7.00 14.18 -20.61
N THR A 156 6.77 12.96 -20.12
CA THR A 156 6.29 11.84 -20.95
C THR A 156 4.93 12.15 -21.58
N GLN A 157 4.03 12.82 -20.85
CA GLN A 157 2.73 13.22 -21.39
C GLN A 157 2.82 14.31 -22.47
N LYS A 158 3.76 15.25 -22.36
CA LYS A 158 4.00 16.27 -23.39
C LYS A 158 4.53 15.67 -24.69
N GLN A 159 5.49 14.75 -24.60
CA GLN A 159 6.06 14.07 -25.77
C GLN A 159 5.02 13.24 -26.54
N HIS A 160 4.08 12.61 -25.83
CA HIS A 160 2.99 11.87 -26.47
C HIS A 160 1.94 12.76 -27.15
N LYS A 161 1.74 14.00 -26.68
CA LYS A 161 0.77 14.94 -27.31
C LYS A 161 1.27 15.54 -28.63
N THR A 162 2.58 15.61 -28.85
CA THR A 162 3.18 16.15 -30.09
C THR A 162 3.28 15.12 -31.22
N ALA A 163 2.94 13.85 -30.97
CA ALA A 163 3.10 12.76 -31.95
C ALA A 163 1.77 12.30 -32.60
N ASP A 164 0.61 12.77 -32.13
CA ASP A 164 -0.70 12.37 -32.67
C ASP A 164 -1.40 13.57 -33.34
N GLU A 165 -1.24 13.69 -34.67
CA GLU A 165 -2.16 14.39 -35.58
C GLU A 165 -3.41 13.50 -35.86
N PRO A 166 -4.57 14.07 -36.26
CA PRO A 166 -5.86 13.45 -35.98
C PRO A 166 -6.29 12.49 -37.08
N GLU A 167 -6.19 11.18 -36.85
CA GLU A 167 -7.04 10.23 -37.56
C GLU A 167 -7.70 9.19 -36.64
N LYS A 168 -9.05 9.27 -36.67
CA LYS A 168 -10.05 8.22 -36.43
C LYS A 168 -10.26 7.73 -35.01
N THR A 169 -11.48 8.03 -34.55
CA THR A 169 -12.15 7.56 -33.34
C THR A 169 -12.21 6.03 -33.27
N VAL A 170 -11.21 5.41 -32.66
CA VAL A 170 -11.31 4.06 -32.09
C VAL A 170 -11.08 4.19 -30.59
N ARG A 171 -12.02 3.70 -29.78
CA ARG A 171 -11.94 3.69 -28.31
C ARG A 171 -10.65 2.98 -27.87
N THR A 172 -9.59 3.74 -27.66
CA THR A 172 -8.33 3.26 -27.11
C THR A 172 -8.52 3.07 -25.60
N THR A 173 -8.64 1.82 -25.18
CA THR A 173 -8.27 1.45 -23.82
C THR A 173 -6.86 1.97 -23.57
N ARG A 174 -6.68 2.81 -22.53
CA ARG A 174 -5.38 3.40 -22.19
C ARG A 174 -4.31 2.30 -22.18
N ARG A 175 -3.41 2.33 -23.16
CA ARG A 175 -2.29 1.38 -23.26
C ARG A 175 -1.49 1.49 -21.97
N ARG A 176 -1.39 0.39 -21.22
CA ARG A 176 -0.65 0.34 -19.95
C ARG A 176 0.80 0.76 -20.20
N THR A 177 1.19 1.93 -19.69
CA THR A 177 2.58 2.39 -19.74
C THR A 177 3.48 1.34 -19.09
N LYS A 178 4.57 0.94 -19.76
CA LYS A 178 5.54 -0.02 -19.22
C LYS A 178 6.07 0.55 -17.89
N GLN A 179 5.88 -0.20 -16.81
CA GLN A 179 6.39 0.22 -15.49
C GLN A 179 7.92 0.09 -15.47
N SER A 180 8.59 0.97 -14.75
CA SER A 180 10.03 0.91 -14.50
C SER A 180 10.47 -0.44 -13.92
N PRO A 181 11.67 -0.93 -14.28
CA PRO A 181 12.18 -2.23 -13.83
C PRO A 181 12.16 -2.33 -12.30
N SER A 182 11.80 -3.51 -11.80
CA SER A 182 11.68 -3.79 -10.37
C SER A 182 13.05 -4.23 -9.84
N SER A 183 13.53 -3.62 -8.75
CA SER A 183 14.77 -4.08 -8.07
C SER A 183 14.66 -5.52 -7.57
N LEU A 184 13.44 -6.00 -7.29
CA LEU A 184 13.14 -7.39 -6.93
C LEU A 184 13.48 -8.43 -8.02
N ASN A 185 13.69 -8.00 -9.27
CA ASN A 185 14.02 -8.92 -10.37
C ASN A 185 15.53 -9.06 -10.58
N THR A 186 16.34 -8.34 -9.81
CA THR A 186 17.81 -8.40 -9.87
C THR A 186 18.29 -9.31 -8.74
N LEU A 187 19.30 -10.14 -9.01
CA LEU A 187 19.94 -10.99 -8.00
C LEU A 187 20.52 -10.10 -6.89
N GLN A 188 20.10 -10.31 -5.65
CA GLN A 188 20.65 -9.60 -4.50
C GLN A 188 21.70 -10.47 -3.83
N VAL A 189 22.94 -10.01 -3.87
CA VAL A 189 24.10 -10.70 -3.27
C VAL A 189 24.35 -10.04 -1.92
N TYR A 190 24.42 -10.85 -0.87
CA TYR A 190 24.65 -10.38 0.49
C TYR A 190 25.97 -10.93 1.03
N THR A 191 26.74 -10.06 1.67
CA THR A 191 28.00 -10.38 2.35
C THR A 191 27.78 -10.27 3.86
N THR A 192 26.89 -11.08 4.40
CA THR A 192 26.68 -11.16 5.87
C THR A 192 27.14 -12.53 6.36
N PRO A 193 27.96 -12.60 7.42
CA PRO A 193 28.29 -13.87 8.04
C PRO A 193 26.99 -14.51 8.56
N ILE A 194 26.76 -15.77 8.18
CA ILE A 194 25.65 -16.56 8.68
C ILE A 194 26.13 -17.20 9.97
N GLU A 195 25.72 -16.65 11.10
CA GLU A 195 25.94 -17.29 12.41
C GLU A 195 24.78 -18.24 12.68
N LEU A 196 25.11 -19.54 12.77
CA LEU A 196 24.17 -20.58 13.17
C LEU A 196 24.36 -20.83 14.66
N ASP A 197 23.40 -20.37 15.47
CA ASP A 197 23.37 -20.67 16.89
C ASP A 197 22.47 -21.90 17.12
N PHE A 198 23.01 -22.91 17.81
CA PHE A 198 22.30 -24.14 18.15
C PHE A 198 22.18 -24.21 19.67
N SER A 199 21.21 -23.47 20.21
CA SER A 199 20.79 -23.54 21.61
C SER A 199 19.75 -24.63 21.83
#